data_AF-A0A7K0WV52-F1
#
_entry.id   AF-A0A7K0WV52-F1
#
_cell.length_a   1.000
_cell.length_b   1.000
_cell.length_c   1.000
_cell.angle_alpha   90.00
_cell.angle_beta   90.00
_cell.angle_gamma   90.00
#
_symmetry.space_group_name_H-M   'P 1'
#
loop_
_entity.id
_entity.type
_entity.pdbx_description
1 polymer ?
#
loop_
_entity_poly.entity_id
_entity_poly.type
_entity_poly.pdbx_seq_one_letter_code
_entity_poly.pdbx_strand_id
1 'polypeptide(L)'
;MSVASLWRLLLFSVSVLVILAAMATTPVSARTADEPVSRGVDDLGSRAAAVSTSARRADTGERAQRRACAKLDSAKRERRCKRQQDDKKGGKGGGKGGQGGTGGGTTPTVEPTATPTVEPTATPTAEPTATPTPTVEPTPTAEPTPTATVSPSPTAEPTVLPTPQPTATPETPGPTATPDPAPTAFHVDPVAGSDTADGRSPATAWRTLTRASAETLAPGEVLRLRAGSVHVGELVLGESGTAAAPIRVEAYGEGSAPLVSDGRCVLLQGSWSTVSGVHAHDCGRAGFRVEGDDVLLDGVEASGSVAGVWIREGSERATVTASYVHDNTLMAPDTHGPDDDYGAFGIEVNGDHARVLGNRISGHHAPSPDYRVDGAAVEVYQAVGTLIEGNTSTDDLAFTELGGSRTTGTRVLGNTVTSSAEEGTFLMTRGPGQVWGPVVDTVATGNTVRLTGAKSYGFGCYGACTPAHLVLSDNDIRAGWYVGWVDGTFTTTGNTYRGELWFPLGSGDSWLP
;
A
#
# COMPACT_ATOMS: atom_id res chain seq x y z
N MET A 1 -24.39 -75.35 -26.16
CA MET A 1 -25.26 -75.29 -24.96
C MET A 1 -25.23 -73.85 -24.47
N SER A 2 -26.28 -73.07 -24.28
CA SER A 2 -27.70 -73.04 -24.65
C SER A 2 -28.09 -71.60 -24.23
N VAL A 3 -28.39 -70.69 -25.17
CA VAL A 3 -29.76 -70.16 -25.44
C VAL A 3 -30.24 -69.35 -24.22
N ALA A 4 -30.55 -68.06 -24.25
CA ALA A 4 -31.17 -67.13 -25.22
C ALA A 4 -31.33 -65.80 -24.44
N SER A 5 -31.63 -64.61 -24.95
CA SER A 5 -31.82 -64.02 -26.28
C SER A 5 -32.04 -62.53 -25.98
N LEU A 6 -31.28 -61.60 -26.58
CA LEU A 6 -31.64 -60.87 -27.81
C LEU A 6 -32.85 -59.90 -27.63
N TRP A 7 -32.91 -58.63 -28.07
CA TRP A 7 -32.11 -57.82 -29.01
C TRP A 7 -32.60 -56.33 -29.10
N ARG A 8 -31.66 -55.44 -29.49
CA ARG A 8 -31.66 -54.34 -30.49
C ARG A 8 -32.75 -53.24 -30.49
N LEU A 9 -32.41 -51.94 -30.42
CA LEU A 9 -31.77 -51.02 -31.40
C LEU A 9 -32.67 -50.64 -32.60
N LEU A 10 -33.08 -49.37 -32.73
CA LEU A 10 -33.19 -48.66 -34.02
C LEU A 10 -33.43 -47.13 -33.89
N LEU A 11 -32.69 -46.41 -34.74
CA LEU A 11 -32.63 -44.98 -35.02
C LEU A 11 -33.76 -44.49 -35.97
N PHE A 12 -33.72 -43.17 -36.29
CA PHE A 12 -34.44 -42.38 -37.33
C PHE A 12 -35.71 -41.66 -36.85
N SER A 13 -36.05 -40.41 -37.22
CA SER A 13 -35.40 -39.26 -37.86
C SER A 13 -36.46 -38.12 -37.97
N VAL A 14 -36.00 -36.86 -38.03
CA VAL A 14 -36.59 -35.72 -38.80
C VAL A 14 -37.90 -35.05 -38.32
N SER A 15 -37.71 -33.84 -37.77
CA SER A 15 -38.28 -32.51 -38.14
C SER A 15 -39.78 -32.14 -38.10
N VAL A 16 -40.01 -31.03 -37.38
CA VAL A 16 -40.89 -29.85 -37.66
C VAL A 16 -42.41 -30.00 -37.55
N LEU A 17 -43.03 -29.31 -36.58
CA LEU A 17 -44.18 -28.43 -36.82
C LEU A 17 -44.40 -27.40 -35.70
N VAL A 18 -44.53 -26.14 -36.11
CA VAL A 18 -44.95 -24.95 -35.35
C VAL A 18 -46.47 -24.95 -35.16
N ILE A 19 -46.99 -24.70 -33.94
CA ILE A 19 -48.30 -24.03 -33.75
C ILE A 19 -48.25 -23.06 -32.55
N LEU A 20 -48.59 -21.82 -32.87
CA LEU A 20 -48.97 -20.68 -32.03
C LEU A 20 -50.03 -21.01 -30.96
N ALA A 21 -49.86 -20.43 -29.77
CA ALA A 21 -50.96 -19.75 -29.05
C ALA A 21 -50.36 -18.72 -28.08
N ALA A 22 -50.29 -17.48 -28.56
CA ALA A 22 -50.14 -16.28 -27.75
C ALA A 22 -51.50 -15.89 -27.11
N MET A 23 -51.44 -15.06 -26.05
CA MET A 23 -52.25 -13.87 -25.73
C MET A 23 -51.97 -13.58 -24.23
N ALA A 24 -51.07 -12.68 -23.82
CA ALA A 24 -50.82 -11.27 -24.15
C ALA A 24 -51.98 -10.33 -23.75
N THR A 25 -51.68 -9.40 -22.83
CA THR A 25 -52.05 -7.96 -22.81
C THR A 25 -51.51 -7.36 -21.50
N THR A 26 -50.33 -6.73 -21.43
CA THR A 26 -49.85 -5.39 -21.87
C THR A 26 -49.73 -4.38 -20.71
N PRO A 27 -48.77 -3.44 -20.79
CA PRO A 27 -48.26 -2.65 -19.66
C PRO A 27 -48.76 -1.19 -19.65
N VAL A 28 -48.48 -0.46 -18.56
CA VAL A 28 -48.57 1.01 -18.52
C VAL A 28 -47.33 1.58 -17.83
N SER A 29 -46.77 2.63 -18.44
CA SER A 29 -45.63 3.44 -18.02
C SER A 29 -46.13 4.75 -17.42
N ALA A 30 -45.46 5.29 -16.38
CA ALA A 30 -45.20 6.72 -16.21
C ALA A 30 -44.31 7.01 -14.97
N ARG A 31 -43.39 7.97 -15.14
CA ARG A 31 -42.54 8.61 -14.12
C ARG A 31 -43.36 9.52 -13.19
N THR A 32 -42.87 9.74 -11.97
CA THR A 32 -42.58 11.08 -11.37
C THR A 32 -41.82 10.94 -10.05
N ALA A 33 -40.93 11.88 -9.78
CA ALA A 33 -40.26 12.13 -8.50
C ALA A 33 -41.19 12.90 -7.54
N ASP A 34 -41.02 12.72 -6.22
CA ASP A 34 -41.02 13.81 -5.23
C ASP A 34 -40.61 13.35 -3.82
N GLU A 35 -40.17 14.35 -3.05
CA GLU A 35 -39.40 14.45 -1.80
C GLU A 35 -40.02 13.92 -0.46
N PRO A 36 -39.29 14.01 0.68
CA PRO A 36 -39.47 13.18 1.88
C PRO A 36 -40.40 13.78 2.95
N VAL A 37 -40.90 12.92 3.86
CA VAL A 37 -41.69 13.33 5.02
C VAL A 37 -40.94 13.06 6.32
N SER A 38 -40.64 14.15 7.02
CA SER A 38 -40.27 14.27 8.43
C SER A 38 -41.43 13.95 9.39
N ARG A 39 -41.12 13.30 10.52
CA ARG A 39 -41.74 13.35 11.87
C ARG A 39 -41.23 12.10 12.60
N GLY A 40 -40.83 12.09 13.86
CA GLY A 40 -40.84 13.06 14.95
C GLY A 40 -40.36 12.26 16.16
N VAL A 41 -39.53 12.90 16.98
CA VAL A 41 -39.12 12.49 18.33
C VAL A 41 -40.31 12.00 19.16
N ASP A 42 -40.12 10.92 19.93
CA ASP A 42 -40.44 10.89 21.35
C ASP A 42 -39.74 9.72 22.08
N ASP A 43 -39.30 10.09 23.27
CA ASP A 43 -38.60 9.38 24.34
C ASP A 43 -39.40 8.20 24.93
N LEU A 44 -38.68 7.17 25.42
CA LEU A 44 -38.93 6.53 26.73
C LEU A 44 -37.98 5.33 26.92
N GLY A 45 -37.12 5.45 27.92
CA GLY A 45 -36.16 4.43 28.29
C GLY A 45 -36.68 3.26 29.13
N SER A 46 -35.74 2.34 29.33
CA SER A 46 -35.59 1.42 30.46
C SER A 46 -36.47 0.16 30.47
N ARG A 47 -35.84 -0.99 30.24
CA ARG A 47 -35.59 -1.99 31.30
C ARG A 47 -34.74 -3.18 30.82
N ALA A 48 -33.69 -3.44 31.57
CA ALA A 48 -32.89 -4.65 31.54
C ALA A 48 -33.68 -5.87 32.09
N ALA A 49 -33.46 -7.04 31.50
CA ALA A 49 -33.37 -8.31 32.23
C ALA A 49 -32.72 -9.39 31.34
N ALA A 50 -31.69 -10.01 31.91
CA ALA A 50 -30.84 -11.04 31.34
C ALA A 50 -31.51 -12.40 31.16
N VAL A 51 -31.03 -13.20 30.20
CA VAL A 51 -30.76 -14.63 30.38
C VAL A 51 -29.49 -14.99 29.58
N SER A 52 -28.47 -15.44 30.30
CA SER A 52 -27.22 -15.99 29.76
C SER A 52 -27.28 -17.52 29.59
N THR A 53 -26.41 -18.01 28.71
CA THR A 53 -25.56 -19.23 28.79
C THR A 53 -25.74 -20.22 27.64
N SER A 54 -24.72 -20.36 26.79
CA SER A 54 -23.73 -21.44 26.93
C SER A 54 -22.63 -21.31 25.86
N ALA A 55 -21.42 -20.95 26.26
CA ALA A 55 -20.21 -21.18 25.45
C ALA A 55 -19.10 -21.66 26.39
N ARG A 56 -18.80 -22.97 26.32
CA ARG A 56 -17.54 -23.56 26.78
C ARG A 56 -17.23 -24.77 25.91
N ARG A 57 -16.16 -24.67 25.09
CA ARG A 57 -15.03 -25.61 25.02
C ARG A 57 -14.18 -25.31 23.78
N ALA A 58 -13.03 -24.67 23.99
CA ALA A 58 -11.77 -24.90 23.27
C ALA A 58 -10.68 -24.01 23.90
N ASP A 59 -10.30 -24.29 25.16
CA ASP A 59 -9.10 -23.74 25.81
C ASP A 59 -8.23 -24.93 26.20
N THR A 60 -7.29 -25.30 25.33
CA THR A 60 -6.05 -26.01 25.69
C THR A 60 -5.07 -25.92 24.51
N GLY A 61 -4.26 -24.87 24.47
CA GLY A 61 -3.12 -24.74 23.56
C GLY A 61 -2.15 -23.64 24.00
N GLU A 62 -2.67 -22.54 24.54
CA GLU A 62 -1.88 -21.32 24.76
C GLU A 62 -1.25 -21.16 26.15
N ARG A 63 -1.57 -22.06 27.10
CA ARG A 63 -1.03 -22.01 28.47
C ARG A 63 0.32 -22.72 28.66
N ALA A 64 0.87 -23.37 27.63
CA ALA A 64 2.15 -24.08 27.72
C ALA A 64 3.38 -23.19 27.46
N GLN A 65 3.25 -22.03 26.80
CA GLN A 65 4.38 -21.12 26.54
C GLN A 65 4.61 -20.07 27.63
N ARG A 66 3.63 -19.81 28.50
CA ARG A 66 3.74 -18.81 29.59
C ARG A 66 4.45 -19.30 30.87
N ARG A 67 5.00 -20.53 30.89
CA ARG A 67 5.66 -21.11 32.09
C ARG A 67 7.16 -21.43 31.94
N ALA A 68 7.86 -20.84 30.97
CA ALA A 68 9.30 -21.09 30.77
C ALA A 68 10.24 -19.87 30.88
N CYS A 69 9.78 -18.69 31.33
CA CYS A 69 10.66 -17.54 31.62
C CYS A 69 10.51 -16.93 33.02
N ALA A 70 9.86 -17.62 33.97
CA ALA A 70 9.66 -17.14 35.33
C ALA A 70 10.61 -17.76 36.37
N LYS A 71 11.83 -18.15 35.97
CA LYS A 71 12.89 -18.55 36.90
C LYS A 71 14.24 -18.17 36.28
N LEU A 72 14.77 -17.00 36.62
CA LEU A 72 16.21 -16.65 36.76
C LEU A 72 16.34 -15.15 37.13
N ASP A 73 17.31 -14.84 38.00
CA ASP A 73 17.38 -13.66 38.88
C ASP A 73 17.87 -12.34 38.22
N SER A 74 17.44 -11.24 38.86
CA SER A 74 17.35 -9.82 38.52
C SER A 74 18.66 -9.07 38.19
N ALA A 75 19.84 -9.70 38.26
CA ALA A 75 21.13 -8.99 38.24
C ALA A 75 21.95 -9.14 36.93
N LYS A 76 21.37 -9.66 35.85
CA LYS A 76 22.02 -9.74 34.52
C LYS A 76 21.21 -9.18 33.35
N ARG A 77 20.19 -8.36 33.61
CA ARG A 77 19.47 -7.57 32.58
C ARG A 77 20.14 -6.25 32.23
N GLU A 78 21.18 -5.84 32.96
CA GLU A 78 21.76 -4.49 32.87
C GLU A 78 23.03 -4.39 31.99
N ARG A 79 23.27 -5.34 31.08
CA ARG A 79 24.45 -5.30 30.19
C ARG A 79 24.24 -5.59 28.71
N ARG A 80 23.00 -5.54 28.20
CA ARG A 80 22.77 -5.64 26.74
C ARG A 80 21.42 -5.06 26.28
N CYS A 81 21.15 -3.79 26.59
CA CYS A 81 20.22 -2.93 25.84
C CYS A 81 20.25 -1.50 26.43
N LYS A 82 21.37 -0.80 26.22
CA LYS A 82 21.41 0.67 26.18
C LYS A 82 22.70 1.08 25.48
N ARG A 83 22.61 1.42 24.20
CA ARG A 83 23.60 2.29 23.56
C ARG A 83 23.03 2.98 22.33
N GLN A 84 22.78 4.27 22.50
CA GLN A 84 22.79 5.43 21.57
C GLN A 84 21.70 6.39 22.10
N GLN A 85 21.93 7.66 22.43
CA GLN A 85 22.95 8.66 22.04
C GLN A 85 23.40 9.45 23.33
N ASP A 86 24.51 10.19 23.44
CA ASP A 86 24.94 11.36 22.67
C ASP A 86 26.47 11.64 22.73
N ASP A 87 26.88 12.57 21.87
CA ASP A 87 28.21 12.82 21.34
C ASP A 87 29.26 13.58 22.20
N LYS A 88 30.52 13.39 21.76
CA LYS A 88 31.78 14.09 22.03
C LYS A 88 31.74 15.45 22.78
N LYS A 89 32.63 15.60 23.77
CA LYS A 89 33.88 16.40 23.68
C LYS A 89 34.82 16.13 24.86
N GLY A 90 36.11 16.30 24.62
CA GLY A 90 37.21 15.70 25.39
C GLY A 90 37.55 16.39 26.72
N GLY A 91 38.49 15.76 27.44
CA GLY A 91 39.18 16.39 28.57
C GLY A 91 39.36 15.47 29.78
N LYS A 92 40.50 14.79 29.87
CA LYS A 92 40.95 14.07 31.06
C LYS A 92 41.45 15.03 32.15
N GLY A 93 41.21 14.65 33.40
CA GLY A 93 41.81 15.18 34.63
C GLY A 93 40.71 15.46 35.65
N GLY A 94 40.49 14.72 36.73
CA GLY A 94 41.41 14.05 37.64
C GLY A 94 41.17 14.68 39.02
N GLY A 95 40.70 13.92 40.01
CA GLY A 95 40.62 14.43 41.38
C GLY A 95 39.48 13.86 42.22
N LYS A 96 39.85 13.15 43.27
CA LYS A 96 39.00 12.50 44.28
C LYS A 96 38.30 13.50 45.21
N GLY A 97 37.21 13.03 45.81
CA GLY A 97 37.04 13.15 47.26
C GLY A 97 35.73 13.77 47.77
N GLY A 98 35.13 13.11 48.75
CA GLY A 98 34.50 13.83 49.88
C GLY A 98 32.99 13.67 50.03
N GLN A 99 32.61 12.76 50.92
CA GLN A 99 31.29 12.68 51.57
C GLN A 99 30.95 13.98 52.33
N GLY A 100 29.65 14.20 52.57
CA GLY A 100 29.22 14.92 53.77
C GLY A 100 27.89 15.68 53.66
N GLY A 101 26.80 15.01 54.06
CA GLY A 101 26.00 15.44 55.22
C GLY A 101 25.16 16.72 55.17
N THR A 102 23.86 16.48 55.39
CA THR A 102 22.91 17.24 56.25
C THR A 102 22.40 18.61 55.80
N GLY A 103 21.07 18.65 55.57
CA GLY A 103 20.14 19.20 56.57
C GLY A 103 19.64 20.62 56.36
N GLY A 104 18.32 20.72 56.17
CA GLY A 104 17.47 21.78 56.74
C GLY A 104 17.57 23.18 56.12
N GLY A 105 16.55 23.57 55.36
CA GLY A 105 16.42 24.95 54.88
C GLY A 105 14.97 25.27 54.57
N THR A 106 14.41 26.14 55.39
CA THR A 106 13.05 26.68 55.40
C THR A 106 12.69 27.49 54.15
N THR A 107 11.39 27.48 53.86
CA THR A 107 10.61 28.27 52.89
C THR A 107 11.08 29.72 52.72
N PRO A 108 10.97 30.27 51.49
CA PRO A 108 10.44 31.61 51.35
C PRO A 108 9.30 31.70 50.33
N THR A 109 8.25 32.39 50.76
CA THR A 109 7.11 32.93 50.02
C THR A 109 7.60 33.84 48.89
N VAL A 110 7.05 33.66 47.68
CA VAL A 110 7.32 34.52 46.52
C VAL A 110 6.18 35.53 46.38
N GLU A 111 6.52 36.80 46.41
CA GLU A 111 5.63 37.95 46.17
C GLU A 111 5.52 38.22 44.65
N PRO A 112 4.34 38.55 44.09
CA PRO A 112 4.18 38.70 42.65
C PRO A 112 4.84 39.98 42.12
N THR A 113 5.67 39.78 41.10
CA THR A 113 6.44 40.82 40.38
C THR A 113 5.53 41.69 39.51
N ALA A 114 5.78 43.00 39.56
CA ALA A 114 5.06 44.04 38.84
C ALA A 114 5.20 43.92 37.31
N THR A 115 4.08 44.20 36.63
CA THR A 115 3.89 44.28 35.18
C THR A 115 4.72 45.42 34.57
N PRO A 116 5.47 45.20 33.46
CA PRO A 116 6.16 46.28 32.77
C PRO A 116 5.20 47.10 31.89
N THR A 117 5.16 48.41 32.15
CA THR A 117 4.52 49.43 31.31
C THR A 117 5.38 49.67 30.06
N VAL A 118 4.78 49.53 28.88
CA VAL A 118 5.43 49.84 27.59
C VAL A 118 5.03 51.26 27.18
N GLU A 119 6.03 52.10 26.94
CA GLU A 119 5.89 53.48 26.45
C GLU A 119 5.73 53.49 24.91
N PRO A 120 4.83 54.30 24.32
CA PRO A 120 4.60 54.27 22.87
C PRO A 120 5.76 54.90 22.11
N THR A 121 6.42 54.08 21.28
CA THR A 121 7.52 54.49 20.38
C THR A 121 6.97 54.98 19.03
N ALA A 122 7.67 55.97 18.48
CA ALA A 122 7.32 56.89 17.40
C ALA A 122 6.73 56.31 16.11
N THR A 123 5.83 57.10 15.54
CA THR A 123 5.26 57.04 14.18
C THR A 123 6.35 57.01 13.10
N PRO A 124 6.33 56.07 12.14
CA PRO A 124 7.26 56.09 11.02
C PRO A 124 6.86 57.15 9.98
N THR A 125 7.84 57.99 9.64
CA THR A 125 7.80 58.98 8.56
C THR A 125 7.74 58.28 7.19
N ALA A 126 6.82 58.71 6.32
CA ALA A 126 6.74 58.23 4.95
C ALA A 126 7.94 58.70 4.11
N GLU A 127 8.64 57.76 3.48
CA GLU A 127 9.72 57.99 2.52
C GLU A 127 9.14 58.22 1.10
N PRO A 128 9.72 59.11 0.27
CA PRO A 128 9.07 59.60 -0.95
C PRO A 128 8.94 58.56 -2.07
N THR A 129 7.77 58.60 -2.69
CA THR A 129 7.33 57.85 -3.87
C THR A 129 8.24 58.09 -5.09
N ALA A 130 8.86 57.03 -5.62
CA ALA A 130 9.51 57.06 -6.92
C ALA A 130 8.45 57.23 -8.04
N THR A 131 8.70 58.17 -8.94
CA THR A 131 7.87 58.46 -10.11
C THR A 131 7.93 57.30 -11.12
N PRO A 132 6.81 56.80 -11.66
CA PRO A 132 6.84 55.75 -12.68
C PRO A 132 7.42 56.31 -13.99
N THR A 133 8.42 55.61 -14.53
CA THR A 133 8.95 55.86 -15.88
C THR A 133 7.98 55.25 -16.90
N PRO A 134 7.59 55.96 -17.97
CA PRO A 134 6.66 55.43 -18.96
C PRO A 134 7.23 54.23 -19.73
N THR A 135 6.34 53.27 -19.91
CA THR A 135 6.44 51.99 -20.60
C THR A 135 6.89 52.14 -22.06
N VAL A 136 7.86 51.33 -22.49
CA VAL A 136 8.11 51.09 -23.92
C VAL A 136 7.37 49.81 -24.31
N GLU A 137 6.40 49.97 -25.20
CA GLU A 137 5.61 48.91 -25.80
C GLU A 137 6.49 48.00 -26.69
N PRO A 138 6.45 46.66 -26.54
CA PRO A 138 7.14 45.77 -27.45
C PRO A 138 6.42 45.74 -28.80
N THR A 139 7.09 46.24 -29.83
CA THR A 139 6.69 46.11 -31.23
C THR A 139 6.54 44.62 -31.60
N PRO A 140 5.45 44.17 -32.24
CA PRO A 140 5.29 42.76 -32.61
C PRO A 140 6.32 42.36 -33.66
N THR A 141 7.16 41.38 -33.31
CA THR A 141 8.09 40.72 -34.24
C THR A 141 7.29 39.91 -35.25
N ALA A 142 7.57 40.13 -36.54
CA ALA A 142 6.95 39.43 -37.65
C ALA A 142 7.16 37.90 -37.56
N GLU A 143 6.07 37.18 -37.79
CA GLU A 143 5.97 35.74 -37.95
C GLU A 143 6.89 35.24 -39.08
N PRO A 144 7.73 34.21 -38.86
CA PRO A 144 8.53 33.64 -39.94
C PRO A 144 7.63 32.85 -40.90
N THR A 145 7.62 33.30 -42.16
CA THR A 145 7.00 32.64 -43.31
C THR A 145 7.59 31.23 -43.52
N PRO A 146 6.79 30.19 -43.82
CA PRO A 146 7.31 28.86 -44.11
C PRO A 146 8.00 28.83 -45.47
N THR A 147 9.32 28.66 -45.49
CA THR A 147 10.07 28.44 -46.72
C THR A 147 9.96 26.97 -47.13
N ALA A 148 9.14 26.69 -48.15
CA ALA A 148 9.25 25.47 -48.93
C ALA A 148 10.43 25.60 -49.91
N THR A 149 11.41 24.69 -49.82
CA THR A 149 12.30 24.40 -50.96
C THR A 149 12.76 22.94 -50.91
N VAL A 150 12.73 22.33 -52.09
CA VAL A 150 12.91 20.90 -52.37
C VAL A 150 14.31 20.65 -52.95
N SER A 151 14.95 19.53 -52.57
CA SER A 151 15.94 18.69 -53.31
C SER A 151 17.30 19.30 -53.77
N PRO A 152 18.36 18.50 -54.06
CA PRO A 152 18.49 17.04 -54.05
C PRO A 152 19.69 16.45 -53.25
N SER A 153 19.65 15.12 -53.13
CA SER A 153 20.64 14.18 -52.59
C SER A 153 22.05 14.28 -53.22
N PRO A 154 23.11 14.05 -52.43
CA PRO A 154 24.33 13.43 -52.92
C PRO A 154 24.30 11.91 -52.70
N THR A 155 24.44 11.19 -53.81
CA THR A 155 24.62 9.74 -53.92
C THR A 155 25.90 9.32 -53.19
N ALA A 156 25.77 8.51 -52.14
CA ALA A 156 26.89 7.73 -51.63
C ALA A 156 27.07 6.51 -52.53
N GLU A 157 28.23 6.45 -53.16
CA GLU A 157 28.75 5.32 -53.92
C GLU A 157 28.77 4.04 -53.06
N PRO A 158 28.34 2.87 -53.58
CA PRO A 158 28.29 1.65 -52.78
C PRO A 158 29.70 1.10 -52.57
N THR A 159 30.16 1.12 -51.32
CA THR A 159 31.33 0.38 -50.87
C THR A 159 31.09 -1.12 -51.09
N VAL A 160 31.78 -1.70 -52.06
CA VAL A 160 31.82 -3.15 -52.29
C VAL A 160 32.36 -3.86 -51.05
N LEU A 161 31.47 -4.57 -50.36
CA LEU A 161 31.79 -5.51 -49.30
C LEU A 161 32.54 -6.71 -49.91
N PRO A 162 33.63 -7.22 -49.30
CA PRO A 162 34.31 -8.41 -49.81
C PRO A 162 33.39 -9.63 -49.79
N THR A 163 33.39 -10.34 -50.90
CA THR A 163 32.72 -11.61 -51.16
C THR A 163 32.98 -12.61 -50.02
N PRO A 164 31.95 -13.19 -49.36
CA PRO A 164 32.18 -14.30 -48.44
C PRO A 164 32.67 -15.53 -49.24
N GLN A 165 33.79 -16.09 -48.79
CA GLN A 165 34.35 -17.36 -49.28
C GLN A 165 33.34 -18.51 -49.07
N PRO A 166 33.20 -19.47 -50.00
CA PRO A 166 32.22 -20.53 -49.87
C PRO A 166 32.59 -21.51 -48.73
N THR A 167 31.59 -21.73 -47.88
CA THR A 167 31.17 -22.99 -47.28
C THR A 167 32.25 -23.83 -46.60
N ALA A 168 32.38 -23.66 -45.27
CA ALA A 168 32.71 -24.77 -44.41
C ALA A 168 31.60 -25.83 -44.50
N THR A 169 32.02 -27.08 -44.65
CA THR A 169 31.24 -28.32 -44.60
C THR A 169 30.10 -28.25 -43.58
N PRO A 170 28.88 -28.76 -43.86
CA PRO A 170 27.82 -28.84 -42.86
C PRO A 170 28.33 -29.68 -41.69
N GLU A 171 28.59 -29.04 -40.55
CA GLU A 171 28.70 -29.76 -39.30
C GLU A 171 27.33 -30.37 -39.05
N THR A 172 27.30 -31.68 -38.86
CA THR A 172 26.17 -32.45 -38.37
C THR A 172 25.46 -31.64 -37.28
N PRO A 173 24.13 -31.44 -37.33
CA PRO A 173 23.42 -30.80 -36.23
C PRO A 173 23.82 -31.52 -34.94
N GLY A 174 24.47 -30.79 -34.02
CA GLY A 174 24.64 -31.28 -32.66
C GLY A 174 23.26 -31.69 -32.12
N PRO A 175 23.19 -32.64 -31.18
CA PRO A 175 21.91 -33.10 -30.65
C PRO A 175 21.10 -31.87 -30.24
N THR A 176 19.94 -31.69 -30.89
CA THR A 176 18.94 -30.72 -30.47
C THR A 176 18.78 -30.89 -28.97
N ALA A 177 19.13 -29.87 -28.18
CA ALA A 177 18.94 -29.91 -26.75
C ALA A 177 17.49 -30.36 -26.51
N THR A 178 17.32 -31.49 -25.84
CA THR A 178 16.01 -31.95 -25.40
C THR A 178 15.34 -30.76 -24.73
N PRO A 179 14.11 -30.36 -25.09
CA PRO A 179 13.43 -29.28 -24.39
C PRO A 179 13.45 -29.62 -22.91
N ASP A 180 13.95 -28.69 -22.10
CA ASP A 180 13.94 -28.83 -20.64
C ASP A 180 12.50 -29.22 -20.24
N PRO A 181 12.31 -30.26 -19.41
CA PRO A 181 10.96 -30.64 -19.02
C PRO A 181 10.24 -29.41 -18.46
N ALA A 182 9.00 -29.21 -18.89
CA ALA A 182 8.19 -28.10 -18.39
C ALA A 182 8.21 -28.11 -16.84
N PRO A 183 8.31 -26.94 -16.20
CA PRO A 183 8.45 -26.86 -14.75
C PRO A 183 7.32 -27.64 -14.07
N THR A 184 7.67 -28.41 -13.04
CA THR A 184 6.70 -29.19 -12.27
C THR A 184 5.63 -28.26 -11.71
N ALA A 185 4.37 -28.69 -11.79
CA ALA A 185 3.26 -27.98 -11.18
C ALA A 185 2.52 -28.85 -10.18
N PHE A 186 2.25 -28.28 -9.02
CA PHE A 186 1.46 -28.88 -7.95
C PHE A 186 0.09 -28.20 -7.87
N HIS A 187 -0.94 -28.93 -7.44
CA HIS A 187 -2.32 -28.48 -7.46
C HIS A 187 -2.94 -28.67 -6.08
N VAL A 188 -3.73 -27.69 -5.65
CA VAL A 188 -4.50 -27.72 -4.39
C VAL A 188 -5.98 -27.56 -4.72
N ASP A 189 -6.80 -28.47 -4.23
CA ASP A 189 -8.27 -28.46 -4.35
C ASP A 189 -8.90 -28.78 -2.97
N PRO A 190 -9.50 -27.80 -2.28
CA PRO A 190 -10.08 -28.02 -0.95
C PRO A 190 -11.35 -28.88 -0.99
N VAL A 191 -11.96 -29.02 -2.17
CA VAL A 191 -13.21 -29.74 -2.39
C VAL A 191 -12.95 -31.22 -2.71
N ALA A 192 -12.14 -31.48 -3.74
CA ALA A 192 -11.92 -32.83 -4.29
C ALA A 192 -10.54 -33.42 -4.00
N GLY A 193 -9.60 -32.63 -3.48
CA GLY A 193 -8.23 -33.06 -3.24
C GLY A 193 -8.05 -34.05 -2.09
N SER A 194 -6.87 -34.64 -2.02
CA SER A 194 -6.42 -35.52 -0.92
C SER A 194 -4.97 -35.24 -0.56
N ASP A 195 -4.68 -35.03 0.72
CA ASP A 195 -3.31 -34.76 1.20
C ASP A 195 -2.36 -35.96 1.11
N THR A 196 -2.89 -37.16 0.81
CA THR A 196 -2.09 -38.36 0.52
C THR A 196 -1.76 -38.51 -0.97
N ALA A 197 -2.28 -37.64 -1.84
CA ALA A 197 -1.99 -37.65 -3.27
C ALA A 197 -0.65 -36.94 -3.57
N ASP A 198 -0.17 -37.06 -4.82
CA ASP A 198 1.14 -36.49 -5.21
C ASP A 198 1.09 -35.01 -5.60
N GLY A 199 -0.10 -34.41 -5.76
CA GLY A 199 -0.30 -33.01 -6.12
C GLY A 199 -0.01 -32.69 -7.59
N ARG A 200 0.52 -33.63 -8.38
CA ARG A 200 1.12 -33.35 -9.70
C ARG A 200 0.11 -33.15 -10.84
N SER A 201 -1.18 -33.29 -10.55
CA SER A 201 -2.25 -33.04 -11.51
C SER A 201 -3.50 -32.53 -10.79
N PRO A 202 -4.46 -31.89 -11.50
CA PRO A 202 -5.77 -31.56 -10.93
C PRO A 202 -6.50 -32.77 -10.31
N ALA A 203 -6.34 -33.96 -10.90
CA ALA A 203 -6.99 -35.19 -10.42
C ALA A 203 -6.32 -35.78 -9.17
N THR A 204 -5.08 -35.38 -8.88
CA THR A 204 -4.28 -35.82 -7.73
C THR A 204 -3.91 -34.64 -6.83
N ALA A 205 -4.69 -33.56 -6.87
CA ALA A 205 -4.46 -32.36 -6.09
C ALA A 205 -4.43 -32.64 -4.58
N TRP A 206 -3.62 -31.89 -3.84
CA TRP A 206 -3.68 -31.86 -2.38
C TRP A 206 -4.96 -31.18 -1.92
N ARG A 207 -5.39 -31.49 -0.71
CA ARG A 207 -6.62 -30.91 -0.15
C ARG A 207 -6.36 -29.61 0.58
N THR A 208 -5.27 -29.52 1.33
CA THR A 208 -5.05 -28.43 2.29
C THR A 208 -3.85 -27.56 1.94
N LEU A 209 -3.92 -26.29 2.33
CA LEU A 209 -2.76 -25.39 2.30
C LEU A 209 -1.66 -25.89 3.23
N THR A 210 -1.98 -26.52 4.36
CA THR A 210 -0.98 -27.14 5.25
C THR A 210 -0.11 -28.16 4.52
N ARG A 211 -0.71 -29.01 3.67
CA ARG A 211 0.07 -29.97 2.87
C ARG A 211 0.91 -29.27 1.79
N ALA A 212 0.34 -28.27 1.13
CA ALA A 212 1.04 -27.48 0.12
C ALA A 212 2.26 -26.74 0.70
N SER A 213 2.09 -26.09 1.85
CA SER A 213 3.13 -25.38 2.61
C SER A 213 4.23 -26.30 3.15
N ALA A 214 4.02 -27.62 3.16
CA ALA A 214 5.02 -28.61 3.55
C ALA A 214 5.83 -29.15 2.36
N GLU A 215 5.47 -28.77 1.12
CA GLU A 215 6.24 -29.13 -0.07
C GLU A 215 7.42 -28.19 -0.27
N THR A 216 8.60 -28.76 -0.53
CA THR A 216 9.78 -27.98 -0.92
C THR A 216 9.78 -27.77 -2.44
N LEU A 217 9.35 -26.60 -2.88
CA LEU A 217 9.35 -26.22 -4.29
C LEU A 217 10.76 -25.82 -4.77
N ALA A 218 11.14 -26.29 -5.95
CA ALA A 218 12.36 -25.89 -6.63
C ALA A 218 12.15 -24.61 -7.48
N PRO A 219 13.21 -23.83 -7.78
CA PRO A 219 13.12 -22.69 -8.69
C PRO A 219 12.42 -23.04 -10.01
N GLY A 220 11.45 -22.20 -10.40
CA GLY A 220 10.67 -22.35 -11.62
C GLY A 220 9.38 -23.17 -11.47
N GLU A 221 9.25 -23.96 -10.41
CA GLU A 221 8.05 -24.75 -10.12
C GLU A 221 6.84 -23.87 -9.76
N VAL A 222 5.65 -24.48 -9.87
CA VAL A 222 4.38 -23.78 -9.74
C VAL A 222 3.47 -24.48 -8.73
N LEU A 223 2.88 -23.71 -7.83
CA LEU A 223 1.76 -24.15 -7.00
C LEU A 223 0.46 -23.53 -7.52
N ARG A 224 -0.53 -24.37 -7.82
CA ARG A 224 -1.80 -23.94 -8.40
C ARG A 224 -2.95 -24.13 -7.42
N LEU A 225 -3.71 -23.07 -7.19
CA LEU A 225 -4.89 -23.09 -6.32
C LEU A 225 -6.17 -23.17 -7.15
N ARG A 226 -7.09 -24.06 -6.76
CA ARG A 226 -8.35 -24.30 -7.47
C ARG A 226 -9.20 -23.03 -7.49
N ALA A 227 -9.51 -22.52 -8.68
CA ALA A 227 -10.43 -21.42 -8.91
C ALA A 227 -11.85 -21.77 -8.42
N GLY A 228 -12.63 -20.74 -8.08
CA GLY A 228 -13.99 -20.87 -7.56
C GLY A 228 -14.07 -21.54 -6.19
N SER A 229 -12.96 -21.61 -5.46
CA SER A 229 -12.85 -22.31 -4.17
C SER A 229 -12.26 -21.40 -3.08
N VAL A 230 -12.67 -21.66 -1.84
CA VAL A 230 -12.09 -21.05 -0.64
C VAL A 230 -11.10 -22.02 -0.01
N HIS A 231 -9.87 -21.56 0.16
CA HIS A 231 -8.75 -22.28 0.77
C HIS A 231 -8.53 -21.72 2.17
N VAL A 232 -8.95 -22.47 3.19
CA VAL A 232 -8.83 -22.04 4.59
C VAL A 232 -7.43 -22.33 5.14
N GLY A 233 -6.83 -21.35 5.82
CA GLY A 233 -5.60 -21.52 6.58
C GLY A 233 -4.45 -20.63 6.11
N GLU A 234 -3.25 -21.22 6.05
CA GLU A 234 -2.03 -20.50 5.73
C GLU A 234 -1.24 -21.22 4.63
N LEU A 235 -0.96 -20.48 3.55
CA LEU A 235 0.03 -20.84 2.55
C LEU A 235 1.37 -20.19 2.92
N VAL A 236 2.38 -21.02 3.19
CA VAL A 236 3.75 -20.57 3.45
C VAL A 236 4.61 -20.98 2.27
N LEU A 237 5.29 -20.01 1.66
CA LEU A 237 6.32 -20.24 0.66
C LEU A 237 7.68 -19.92 1.27
N GLY A 238 8.36 -20.96 1.77
CA GLY A 238 9.66 -20.84 2.44
C GLY A 238 10.85 -20.82 1.48
N GLU A 239 10.67 -21.42 0.31
CA GLU A 239 11.69 -21.67 -0.69
C GLU A 239 11.88 -20.45 -1.59
N SER A 240 13.12 -20.24 -2.03
CA SER A 240 13.44 -19.16 -2.97
C SER A 240 13.54 -19.67 -4.39
N GLY A 241 12.97 -18.93 -5.32
CA GLY A 241 13.24 -19.09 -6.74
C GLY A 241 14.58 -18.44 -7.13
N THR A 242 14.71 -18.13 -8.41
CA THR A 242 15.79 -17.29 -8.94
C THR A 242 15.21 -16.27 -9.91
N ALA A 243 15.98 -15.25 -10.26
CA ALA A 243 15.58 -14.29 -11.29
C ALA A 243 15.19 -14.94 -12.63
N ALA A 244 15.86 -16.04 -13.01
CA ALA A 244 15.58 -16.76 -14.24
C ALA A 244 14.41 -17.76 -14.10
N ALA A 245 14.11 -18.19 -12.88
CA ALA A 245 13.14 -19.23 -12.57
C ALA A 245 12.47 -18.95 -11.22
N PRO A 246 11.54 -17.97 -11.15
CA PRO A 246 10.82 -17.70 -9.92
C PRO A 246 9.85 -18.84 -9.61
N ILE A 247 9.61 -19.07 -8.31
CA ILE A 247 8.54 -19.99 -7.87
C ILE A 247 7.21 -19.24 -8.02
N ARG A 248 6.19 -19.88 -8.60
CA ARG A 248 4.91 -19.21 -8.90
C ARG A 248 3.74 -19.81 -8.14
N VAL A 249 2.85 -18.96 -7.66
CA VAL A 249 1.53 -19.32 -7.14
C VAL A 249 0.48 -18.71 -8.05
N GLU A 250 -0.36 -19.54 -8.66
CA GLU A 250 -1.38 -19.11 -9.64
C GLU A 250 -2.69 -19.89 -9.49
N ALA A 251 -3.74 -19.45 -10.18
CA ALA A 251 -5.02 -20.15 -10.22
C ALA A 251 -5.03 -21.30 -11.24
N TYR A 252 -5.91 -22.29 -11.05
CA TYR A 252 -6.28 -23.25 -12.11
C TYR A 252 -7.75 -23.65 -12.07
N GLY A 253 -8.25 -24.09 -13.22
CA GLY A 253 -9.65 -24.44 -13.41
C GLY A 253 -10.53 -23.22 -13.67
N GLU A 254 -11.84 -23.43 -13.66
CA GLU A 254 -12.84 -22.42 -13.98
C GLU A 254 -13.41 -21.76 -12.72
N GLY A 255 -13.85 -20.50 -12.84
CA GLY A 255 -14.55 -19.76 -11.77
C GLY A 255 -13.86 -18.45 -11.39
N SER A 256 -14.27 -17.89 -10.26
CA SER A 256 -13.58 -16.74 -9.66
C SER A 256 -12.15 -17.12 -9.25
N ALA A 257 -11.30 -16.13 -9.00
CA ALA A 257 -9.98 -16.38 -8.41
C ALA A 257 -10.08 -17.21 -7.11
N PRO A 258 -9.08 -18.06 -6.81
CA PRO A 258 -9.01 -18.77 -5.54
C PRO A 258 -8.91 -17.78 -4.38
N LEU A 259 -9.74 -17.98 -3.36
CA LEU A 259 -9.75 -17.16 -2.16
C LEU A 259 -9.02 -17.89 -1.03
N VAL A 260 -7.96 -17.31 -0.48
CA VAL A 260 -7.35 -17.75 0.76
C VAL A 260 -7.99 -16.97 1.91
N SER A 261 -8.54 -17.67 2.90
CA SER A 261 -9.25 -17.03 4.02
C SER A 261 -8.92 -17.71 5.33
N ASP A 262 -9.30 -17.06 6.44
CA ASP A 262 -9.32 -17.62 7.78
C ASP A 262 -7.94 -18.15 8.23
N GLY A 263 -7.12 -17.29 8.82
CA GLY A 263 -5.79 -17.65 9.30
C GLY A 263 -4.77 -16.57 8.99
N ARG A 264 -3.51 -16.95 8.77
CA ARG A 264 -2.47 -15.99 8.35
C ARG A 264 -2.42 -15.75 6.84
N CYS A 265 -3.28 -16.44 6.08
CA CYS A 265 -3.38 -16.35 4.63
C CYS A 265 -2.05 -16.63 3.91
N VAL A 266 -1.44 -15.67 3.22
CA VAL A 266 -0.27 -15.93 2.38
C VAL A 266 1.00 -15.33 2.98
N LEU A 267 1.98 -16.19 3.28
CA LEU A 267 3.29 -15.82 3.81
C LEU A 267 4.39 -16.18 2.81
N LEU A 268 5.07 -15.17 2.28
CA LEU A 268 6.12 -15.28 1.27
C LEU A 268 7.49 -15.03 1.93
N GLN A 269 8.12 -16.09 2.41
CA GLN A 269 9.41 -16.04 3.11
C GLN A 269 10.60 -16.13 2.16
N GLY A 270 10.47 -16.93 1.10
CA GLY A 270 11.50 -17.07 0.10
C GLY A 270 11.51 -15.93 -0.91
N SER A 271 12.69 -15.66 -1.46
CA SER A 271 12.90 -14.64 -2.49
C SER A 271 12.52 -15.15 -3.89
N TRP A 272 12.36 -14.25 -4.86
CA TRP A 272 12.06 -14.59 -6.27
C TRP A 272 10.81 -15.47 -6.40
N SER A 273 9.72 -15.03 -5.77
CA SER A 273 8.40 -15.65 -5.92
C SER A 273 7.42 -14.71 -6.62
N THR A 274 6.46 -15.29 -7.31
CA THR A 274 5.36 -14.56 -7.94
C THR A 274 4.04 -15.14 -7.49
N VAL A 275 3.12 -14.30 -7.04
CA VAL A 275 1.73 -14.67 -6.77
C VAL A 275 0.84 -13.89 -7.73
N SER A 276 0.06 -14.61 -8.53
CA SER A 276 -0.78 -14.01 -9.56
C SER A 276 -2.22 -14.47 -9.48
N GLY A 277 -3.17 -13.53 -9.45
CA GLY A 277 -4.60 -13.83 -9.51
C GLY A 277 -5.12 -14.65 -8.32
N VAL A 278 -4.57 -14.44 -7.13
CA VAL A 278 -5.00 -15.06 -5.87
C VAL A 278 -5.59 -13.98 -4.97
N HIS A 279 -6.70 -14.29 -4.31
CA HIS A 279 -7.39 -13.36 -3.42
C HIS A 279 -7.14 -13.77 -1.96
N ALA A 280 -7.08 -12.80 -1.04
CA ALA A 280 -6.96 -13.01 0.40
C ALA A 280 -8.02 -12.19 1.16
N HIS A 281 -8.70 -12.80 2.13
CA HIS A 281 -9.77 -12.15 2.90
C HIS A 281 -9.77 -12.62 4.35
N ASP A 282 -10.19 -11.75 5.28
CA ASP A 282 -10.35 -12.05 6.71
C ASP A 282 -9.11 -12.73 7.33
N CYS A 283 -7.95 -12.11 7.12
CA CYS A 283 -6.65 -12.63 7.52
C CYS A 283 -6.16 -12.00 8.83
N GLY A 284 -5.34 -12.73 9.58
CA GLY A 284 -5.00 -12.39 10.96
C GLY A 284 -4.25 -11.07 11.15
N ARG A 285 -3.42 -10.66 10.19
CA ARG A 285 -2.84 -9.29 10.16
C ARG A 285 -2.82 -8.77 8.73
N ALA A 286 -2.28 -9.57 7.81
CA ALA A 286 -2.20 -9.22 6.41
C ALA A 286 -2.77 -10.32 5.51
N GLY A 287 -3.36 -9.93 4.38
CA GLY A 287 -3.70 -10.87 3.31
C GLY A 287 -2.45 -11.53 2.72
N PHE A 288 -1.47 -10.69 2.39
CA PHE A 288 -0.15 -11.11 1.91
C PHE A 288 0.95 -10.51 2.78
N ARG A 289 1.76 -11.37 3.40
CA ARG A 289 2.96 -10.98 4.16
C ARG A 289 4.21 -11.34 3.38
N VAL A 290 5.01 -10.34 3.02
CA VAL A 290 6.25 -10.49 2.27
C VAL A 290 7.43 -10.34 3.21
N GLU A 291 8.26 -11.38 3.32
CA GLU A 291 9.53 -11.36 4.07
C GLU A 291 10.74 -11.58 3.16
N GLY A 292 10.57 -12.25 2.01
CA GLY A 292 11.62 -12.46 1.02
C GLY A 292 11.88 -11.27 0.10
N ASP A 293 12.95 -11.35 -0.68
CA ASP A 293 13.33 -10.33 -1.66
C ASP A 293 12.76 -10.63 -3.06
N ASP A 294 12.64 -9.62 -3.92
CA ASP A 294 12.23 -9.78 -5.32
C ASP A 294 10.91 -10.57 -5.47
N VAL A 295 9.98 -10.35 -4.54
CA VAL A 295 8.64 -10.92 -4.56
C VAL A 295 7.73 -10.07 -5.44
N LEU A 296 6.98 -10.70 -6.34
CA LEU A 296 5.98 -10.05 -7.18
C LEU A 296 4.57 -10.50 -6.78
N LEU A 297 3.75 -9.56 -6.34
CA LEU A 297 2.30 -9.71 -6.24
C LEU A 297 1.66 -9.02 -7.44
N ASP A 298 1.04 -9.79 -8.33
CA ASP A 298 0.49 -9.31 -9.60
C ASP A 298 -0.98 -9.67 -9.74
N GLY A 299 -1.86 -8.68 -9.82
CA GLY A 299 -3.30 -8.92 -9.91
C GLY A 299 -3.87 -9.69 -8.72
N VAL A 300 -3.34 -9.47 -7.51
CA VAL A 300 -3.91 -10.04 -6.28
C VAL A 300 -5.06 -9.17 -5.76
N GLU A 301 -5.92 -9.75 -4.94
CA GLU A 301 -6.96 -9.01 -4.20
C GLU A 301 -6.80 -9.24 -2.70
N ALA A 302 -6.91 -8.19 -1.88
CA ALA A 302 -6.76 -8.30 -0.43
C ALA A 302 -7.74 -7.41 0.35
N SER A 303 -8.50 -8.00 1.28
CA SER A 303 -9.51 -7.31 2.08
C SER A 303 -9.72 -7.89 3.49
N GLY A 304 -10.47 -7.17 4.34
CA GLY A 304 -10.94 -7.68 5.64
C GLY A 304 -9.85 -7.85 6.71
N SER A 305 -8.66 -7.28 6.51
CA SER A 305 -7.50 -7.46 7.40
C SER A 305 -7.06 -6.13 8.03
N VAL A 306 -5.99 -6.16 8.85
CA VAL A 306 -5.32 -4.91 9.32
C VAL A 306 -4.56 -4.27 8.16
N ALA A 307 -3.86 -5.08 7.37
CA ALA A 307 -3.23 -4.68 6.13
C ALA A 307 -3.70 -5.58 4.99
N GLY A 308 -3.91 -5.06 3.78
CA GLY A 308 -4.08 -5.92 2.61
C GLY A 308 -2.77 -6.64 2.28
N VAL A 309 -1.69 -5.87 2.17
CA VAL A 309 -0.32 -6.35 1.95
C VAL A 309 0.61 -5.76 3.01
N TRP A 310 1.49 -6.59 3.56
CA TRP A 310 2.56 -6.17 4.47
C TRP A 310 3.92 -6.58 3.91
N ILE A 311 4.69 -5.60 3.43
CA ILE A 311 6.08 -5.77 3.02
C ILE A 311 6.96 -5.51 4.23
N ARG A 312 7.49 -6.58 4.83
CA ARG A 312 8.19 -6.48 6.12
C ARG A 312 9.56 -5.85 6.02
N GLU A 313 9.98 -5.28 7.14
CA GLU A 313 11.37 -4.87 7.36
C GLU A 313 12.30 -6.06 7.07
N GLY A 314 13.34 -5.78 6.28
CA GLY A 314 14.31 -6.77 5.83
C GLY A 314 14.06 -7.35 4.44
N SER A 315 12.84 -7.19 3.88
CA SER A 315 12.56 -7.50 2.47
C SER A 315 13.11 -6.40 1.56
N GLU A 316 13.57 -6.78 0.37
CA GLU A 316 14.02 -5.86 -0.67
C GLU A 316 13.31 -6.08 -2.02
N ARG A 317 12.98 -5.00 -2.74
CA ARG A 317 12.47 -5.01 -4.13
C ARG A 317 11.15 -5.78 -4.33
N ALA A 318 10.33 -5.90 -3.29
CA ALA A 318 8.97 -6.42 -3.42
C ALA A 318 8.13 -5.48 -4.32
N THR A 319 7.37 -6.06 -5.25
CA THR A 319 6.49 -5.32 -6.17
C THR A 319 5.05 -5.77 -5.98
N VAL A 320 4.15 -4.82 -5.76
CA VAL A 320 2.70 -5.00 -5.77
C VAL A 320 2.14 -4.25 -6.97
N THR A 321 1.58 -4.97 -7.94
CA THR A 321 1.14 -4.35 -9.18
C THR A 321 -0.18 -4.91 -9.68
N ALA A 322 -0.91 -4.09 -10.45
CA ALA A 322 -2.19 -4.42 -11.06
C ALA A 322 -3.21 -5.04 -10.09
N SER A 323 -3.06 -4.79 -8.80
CA SER A 323 -3.79 -5.46 -7.72
C SER A 323 -4.94 -4.61 -7.22
N TYR A 324 -5.90 -5.25 -6.55
CA TYR A 324 -7.02 -4.57 -5.92
C TYR A 324 -6.98 -4.79 -4.40
N VAL A 325 -6.59 -3.76 -3.66
CA VAL A 325 -6.52 -3.83 -2.21
C VAL A 325 -7.64 -2.96 -1.65
N HIS A 326 -8.52 -3.52 -0.83
CA HIS A 326 -9.70 -2.78 -0.40
C HIS A 326 -10.27 -3.23 0.92
N ASP A 327 -10.99 -2.35 1.60
CA ASP A 327 -11.81 -2.66 2.77
C ASP A 327 -11.02 -3.45 3.83
N ASN A 328 -9.73 -3.13 4.01
CA ASN A 328 -8.98 -3.54 5.18
C ASN A 328 -9.24 -2.46 6.23
N THR A 329 -10.15 -2.74 7.16
CA THR A 329 -10.72 -1.77 8.12
C THR A 329 -10.52 -2.21 9.58
N LEU A 330 -9.45 -2.97 9.86
CA LEU A 330 -9.13 -3.42 11.21
C LEU A 330 -7.94 -2.65 11.78
N MET A 331 -8.02 -2.31 13.07
CA MET A 331 -6.91 -1.78 13.87
C MET A 331 -6.21 -2.90 14.67
N ALA A 332 -4.92 -2.73 14.95
CA ALA A 332 -4.17 -3.58 15.86
C ALA A 332 -3.06 -2.77 16.58
N PRO A 333 -2.82 -2.95 17.89
CA PRO A 333 -3.91 -3.21 18.83
C PRO A 333 -5.08 -2.23 18.60
N ASP A 334 -6.23 -2.54 19.20
CA ASP A 334 -7.42 -1.69 19.16
C ASP A 334 -7.78 -1.41 20.62
N THR A 335 -6.91 -0.66 21.28
CA THR A 335 -6.95 -0.52 22.74
C THR A 335 -6.73 0.90 23.20
N HIS A 336 -7.50 1.35 24.19
CA HIS A 336 -7.24 2.63 24.83
C HIS A 336 -5.96 2.54 25.69
N GLY A 337 -5.02 3.46 25.50
CA GLY A 337 -3.96 3.68 26.48
C GLY A 337 -2.68 4.23 25.88
N PRO A 338 -1.61 3.42 25.72
CA PRO A 338 -0.42 3.85 25.00
C PRO A 338 -0.79 4.25 23.57
N ASP A 339 -0.02 5.19 22.99
CA ASP A 339 -0.10 5.57 21.57
C ASP A 339 0.49 4.42 20.72
N ASP A 340 -0.28 3.35 20.51
CA ASP A 340 0.21 2.11 19.90
C ASP A 340 -0.71 1.41 18.90
N ASP A 341 -1.96 1.86 18.75
CA ASP A 341 -2.84 1.41 17.67
C ASP A 341 -2.18 1.63 16.28
N TYR A 342 -2.46 0.75 15.32
CA TYR A 342 -2.08 0.93 13.92
C TYR A 342 -3.06 0.21 12.98
N GLY A 343 -3.14 0.71 11.75
CA GLY A 343 -4.13 0.30 10.76
C GLY A 343 -5.05 1.48 10.43
N ALA A 344 -6.04 1.33 9.58
CA ALA A 344 -6.24 0.21 8.69
C ALA A 344 -5.48 0.48 7.38
N PHE A 345 -4.69 -0.49 6.91
CA PHE A 345 -3.75 -0.28 5.81
C PHE A 345 -4.16 -1.02 4.53
N GLY A 346 -4.00 -0.37 3.39
CA GLY A 346 -3.99 -1.06 2.11
C GLY A 346 -2.67 -1.82 1.97
N ILE A 347 -1.59 -1.09 1.74
CA ILE A 347 -0.25 -1.65 1.58
C ILE A 347 0.68 -1.02 2.62
N GLU A 348 1.10 -1.81 3.60
CA GLU A 348 2.09 -1.42 4.61
C GLU A 348 3.50 -1.77 4.13
N VAL A 349 4.36 -0.77 3.99
CA VAL A 349 5.72 -0.88 3.45
C VAL A 349 6.76 -0.56 4.52
N ASN A 350 7.47 -1.61 4.96
CA ASN A 350 8.66 -1.51 5.81
C ASN A 350 9.93 -2.02 5.12
N GLY A 351 9.80 -2.77 4.02
CA GLY A 351 10.90 -3.25 3.20
C GLY A 351 11.45 -2.19 2.23
N ASP A 352 12.69 -2.38 1.80
CA ASP A 352 13.42 -1.43 0.96
C ASP A 352 13.14 -1.63 -0.54
N HIS A 353 13.21 -0.55 -1.29
CA HIS A 353 13.05 -0.49 -2.75
C HIS A 353 11.73 -1.12 -3.24
N ALA A 354 10.72 -1.11 -2.39
CA ALA A 354 9.39 -1.63 -2.71
C ALA A 354 8.74 -0.80 -3.82
N ARG A 355 7.92 -1.45 -4.64
CA ARG A 355 7.22 -0.84 -5.77
C ARG A 355 5.73 -1.11 -5.66
N VAL A 356 4.93 -0.06 -5.58
CA VAL A 356 3.47 -0.11 -5.55
C VAL A 356 2.96 0.55 -6.83
N LEU A 357 2.65 -0.27 -7.85
CA LEU A 357 2.51 0.17 -9.24
C LEU A 357 1.12 -0.15 -9.82
N GLY A 358 0.37 0.87 -10.22
CA GLY A 358 -0.85 0.67 -11.02
C GLY A 358 -1.95 -0.11 -10.31
N ASN A 359 -2.05 0.00 -8.99
CA ASN A 359 -3.06 -0.70 -8.19
C ASN A 359 -4.34 0.13 -8.06
N ARG A 360 -5.46 -0.55 -7.79
CA ARG A 360 -6.68 0.06 -7.23
C ARG A 360 -6.66 -0.15 -5.72
N ILE A 361 -6.77 0.93 -4.96
CA ILE A 361 -6.70 0.90 -3.49
C ILE A 361 -7.92 1.66 -2.95
N SER A 362 -8.69 1.09 -2.03
CA SER A 362 -9.89 1.80 -1.54
C SER A 362 -10.41 1.38 -0.17
N GLY A 363 -11.00 2.34 0.56
CA GLY A 363 -11.77 2.06 1.78
C GLY A 363 -10.93 1.74 3.02
N HIS A 364 -9.67 2.17 3.07
CA HIS A 364 -8.79 1.97 4.21
C HIS A 364 -8.98 3.09 5.24
N HIS A 365 -9.94 2.87 6.13
CA HIS A 365 -10.16 3.70 7.32
C HIS A 365 -10.86 2.87 8.41
N ALA A 366 -10.46 3.06 9.65
CA ALA A 366 -11.07 2.39 10.80
C ALA A 366 -11.12 3.32 12.02
N PRO A 367 -12.13 3.18 12.88
CA PRO A 367 -12.10 3.81 14.20
C PRO A 367 -10.87 3.36 14.98
N SER A 368 -10.20 4.29 15.64
CA SER A 368 -9.06 4.02 16.54
C SER A 368 -9.32 4.66 17.91
N PRO A 369 -9.14 3.92 19.01
CA PRO A 369 -9.06 4.48 20.36
C PRO A 369 -8.06 5.63 20.51
N ASP A 370 -6.87 5.52 19.92
CA ASP A 370 -5.80 6.51 20.07
C ASP A 370 -5.95 7.71 19.12
N TYR A 371 -6.33 7.45 17.85
CA TYR A 371 -6.34 8.47 16.79
C TYR A 371 -7.74 8.90 16.35
N ARG A 372 -8.80 8.39 16.98
CA ARG A 372 -10.22 8.53 16.59
C ARG A 372 -10.55 7.79 15.30
N VAL A 373 -9.85 8.05 14.20
CA VAL A 373 -9.91 7.31 12.94
C VAL A 373 -8.50 7.25 12.36
N ASP A 374 -8.09 6.08 11.87
CA ASP A 374 -6.79 5.89 11.23
C ASP A 374 -6.91 5.05 9.96
N GLY A 375 -5.95 5.18 9.05
CA GLY A 375 -5.82 4.35 7.87
C GLY A 375 -5.16 5.02 6.68
N ALA A 376 -4.53 4.19 5.85
CA ALA A 376 -3.79 4.64 4.69
C ALA A 376 -3.89 3.66 3.53
N ALA A 377 -3.96 4.17 2.30
CA ALA A 377 -3.83 3.37 1.09
C ALA A 377 -2.43 2.73 1.01
N VAL A 378 -1.39 3.53 1.28
CA VAL A 378 0.01 3.09 1.36
C VAL A 378 0.73 3.72 2.56
N GLU A 379 1.01 2.93 3.58
CA GLU A 379 1.80 3.34 4.75
C GLU A 379 3.28 3.02 4.52
N VAL A 380 4.19 3.98 4.69
CA VAL A 380 5.63 3.75 4.53
C VAL A 380 6.35 4.08 5.83
N TYR A 381 6.88 3.04 6.49
CA TYR A 381 7.55 3.20 7.78
C TYR A 381 8.90 2.48 7.80
N GLN A 382 9.96 3.25 8.07
CA GLN A 382 11.36 2.79 8.10
C GLN A 382 11.85 2.15 6.79
N ALA A 383 11.34 2.57 5.62
CA ALA A 383 11.67 1.98 4.32
C ALA A 383 12.46 2.95 3.42
N VAL A 384 13.43 2.42 2.66
CA VAL A 384 14.28 3.20 1.76
C VAL A 384 13.86 3.00 0.30
N GLY A 385 13.71 4.08 -0.46
CA GLY A 385 13.59 4.03 -1.91
C GLY A 385 12.27 3.46 -2.44
N THR A 386 11.18 3.62 -1.69
CA THR A 386 9.84 3.18 -2.10
C THR A 386 9.32 3.97 -3.30
N LEU A 387 8.80 3.28 -4.31
CA LEU A 387 8.12 3.86 -5.47
C LEU A 387 6.61 3.58 -5.41
N ILE A 388 5.79 4.62 -5.39
CA ILE A 388 4.33 4.58 -5.41
C ILE A 388 3.87 5.28 -6.69
N GLU A 389 3.55 4.52 -7.73
CA GLU A 389 3.35 5.06 -9.07
C GLU A 389 2.08 4.57 -9.75
N GLY A 390 1.34 5.50 -10.36
CA GLY A 390 0.20 5.20 -11.23
C GLY A 390 -0.98 4.52 -10.55
N ASN A 391 -1.07 4.56 -9.21
CA ASN A 391 -2.16 3.95 -8.47
C ASN A 391 -3.42 4.82 -8.52
N THR A 392 -4.58 4.17 -8.40
CA THR A 392 -5.87 4.83 -8.19
C THR A 392 -6.36 4.52 -6.78
N SER A 393 -6.43 5.55 -5.93
CA SER A 393 -6.94 5.46 -4.55
C SER A 393 -8.33 6.10 -4.43
N THR A 394 -9.24 5.45 -3.72
CA THR A 394 -10.62 5.92 -3.53
C THR A 394 -11.10 5.73 -2.09
N ASP A 395 -11.53 6.81 -1.45
CA ASP A 395 -12.14 6.81 -0.11
C ASP A 395 -11.27 6.15 1.00
N ASP A 396 -9.95 6.21 0.83
CA ASP A 396 -8.98 6.00 1.89
C ASP A 396 -8.89 7.26 2.79
N LEU A 397 -8.54 7.09 4.07
CA LEU A 397 -8.33 8.22 4.98
C LEU A 397 -7.07 8.99 4.57
N ALA A 398 -5.91 8.35 4.54
CA ALA A 398 -4.71 8.87 3.89
C ALA A 398 -4.45 8.11 2.57
N PHE A 399 -3.95 8.79 1.54
CA PHE A 399 -3.35 8.07 0.41
C PHE A 399 -1.98 7.53 0.79
N THR A 400 -1.08 8.38 1.32
CA THR A 400 0.17 7.88 1.89
C THR A 400 0.62 8.64 3.12
N GLU A 401 1.06 7.90 4.13
CA GLU A 401 1.80 8.45 5.27
C GLU A 401 3.21 7.87 5.35
N LEU A 402 4.14 8.74 5.73
CA LEU A 402 5.56 8.44 5.75
C LEU A 402 6.12 8.69 7.15
N GLY A 403 6.71 7.68 7.75
CA GLY A 403 7.29 7.76 9.09
C GLY A 403 8.57 6.95 9.26
N GLY A 404 9.26 7.17 10.38
CA GLY A 404 10.50 6.51 10.73
C GLY A 404 11.74 7.22 10.18
N SER A 405 12.76 7.35 11.03
CA SER A 405 14.00 8.06 10.71
C SER A 405 14.87 7.41 9.63
N ARG A 406 14.61 6.15 9.27
CA ARG A 406 15.24 5.48 8.12
C ARG A 406 14.56 5.81 6.80
N THR A 407 13.32 6.31 6.81
CA THR A 407 12.56 6.50 5.58
C THR A 407 13.16 7.60 4.73
N THR A 408 13.57 7.22 3.52
CA THR A 408 14.20 8.15 2.57
C THR A 408 13.96 7.73 1.13
N GLY A 409 13.90 8.71 0.22
CA GLY A 409 13.87 8.46 -1.22
C GLY A 409 12.52 7.97 -1.73
N THR A 410 11.43 8.23 -1.00
CA THR A 410 10.08 7.87 -1.42
C THR A 410 9.64 8.70 -2.62
N ARG A 411 9.18 8.03 -3.68
CA ARG A 411 8.69 8.66 -4.92
C ARG A 411 7.20 8.36 -5.11
N VAL A 412 6.39 9.42 -5.15
CA VAL A 412 4.92 9.35 -5.29
C VAL A 412 4.53 9.97 -6.63
N LEU A 413 4.38 9.15 -7.67
CA LEU A 413 4.37 9.61 -9.06
C LEU A 413 3.05 9.28 -9.79
N GLY A 414 2.42 10.29 -10.39
CA GLY A 414 1.32 10.05 -11.35
C GLY A 414 0.10 9.32 -10.79
N ASN A 415 -0.15 9.40 -9.48
CA ASN A 415 -1.28 8.72 -8.84
C ASN A 415 -2.57 9.54 -8.98
N THR A 416 -3.71 8.85 -9.02
CA THR A 416 -5.05 9.45 -8.96
C THR A 416 -5.67 9.16 -7.59
N VAL A 417 -5.99 10.19 -6.83
CA VAL A 417 -6.47 10.07 -5.45
C VAL A 417 -7.79 10.81 -5.30
N THR A 418 -8.84 10.12 -4.89
CA THR A 418 -10.13 10.72 -4.62
C THR A 418 -10.66 10.27 -3.28
N SER A 419 -11.20 11.18 -2.46
CA SER A 419 -11.86 10.78 -1.22
C SER A 419 -13.02 11.72 -0.91
N SER A 420 -14.12 11.13 -0.49
CA SER A 420 -15.34 11.79 -0.01
C SER A 420 -15.53 11.66 1.51
N ALA A 421 -14.61 10.98 2.19
CA ALA A 421 -14.58 10.89 3.64
C ALA A 421 -14.55 12.28 4.28
N GLU A 422 -15.09 12.41 5.51
CA GLU A 422 -15.15 13.71 6.22
C GLU A 422 -13.77 14.35 6.37
N GLU A 423 -12.79 13.52 6.72
CA GLU A 423 -11.37 13.82 6.88
C GLU A 423 -10.62 12.98 5.83
N GLY A 424 -9.60 13.55 5.21
CA GLY A 424 -8.83 12.83 4.19
C GLY A 424 -7.54 13.57 3.82
N THR A 425 -6.48 12.82 3.52
CA THR A 425 -5.15 13.35 3.26
C THR A 425 -4.51 12.70 2.04
N PHE A 426 -3.80 13.46 1.21
CA PHE A 426 -3.01 12.85 0.12
C PHE A 426 -1.63 12.39 0.60
N LEU A 427 -0.85 13.26 1.22
CA LEU A 427 0.52 12.92 1.61
C LEU A 427 0.86 13.48 2.98
N MET A 428 1.29 12.62 3.89
CA MET A 428 1.83 13.00 5.19
C MET A 428 3.32 12.66 5.30
N THR A 429 4.17 13.66 5.53
CA THR A 429 5.60 13.46 5.82
C THR A 429 6.03 14.28 7.04
N ARG A 430 7.25 14.04 7.54
CA ARG A 430 7.66 14.49 8.88
C ARG A 430 9.11 14.99 8.89
N GLY A 431 9.35 16.14 9.50
CA GLY A 431 10.67 16.72 9.76
C GLY A 431 11.29 16.22 11.08
N PRO A 432 12.49 16.71 11.44
CA PRO A 432 13.26 16.21 12.59
C PRO A 432 12.66 16.56 13.96
N GLY A 433 11.71 17.51 14.01
CA GLY A 433 11.02 17.89 15.24
C GLY A 433 9.89 16.93 15.65
N GLN A 434 9.60 15.91 14.84
CA GLN A 434 8.57 14.91 15.12
C GLN A 434 9.18 13.57 15.55
N VAL A 435 8.53 12.89 16.48
CA VAL A 435 9.00 11.59 17.01
C VAL A 435 9.05 10.49 15.94
N TRP A 436 8.17 10.59 14.94
CA TRP A 436 8.09 9.69 13.80
C TRP A 436 8.91 10.20 12.60
N GLY A 437 9.66 11.29 12.75
CA GLY A 437 10.56 11.84 11.72
C GLY A 437 12.04 11.75 12.12
N PRO A 438 12.94 12.33 11.31
CA PRO A 438 12.68 12.91 10.00
C PRO A 438 12.49 11.85 8.91
N VAL A 439 11.66 12.16 7.91
CA VAL A 439 11.60 11.49 6.62
C VAL A 439 12.21 12.43 5.58
N VAL A 440 13.18 11.96 4.82
CA VAL A 440 13.95 12.80 3.87
C VAL A 440 13.81 12.33 2.42
N ASP A 441 14.11 13.20 1.46
CA ASP A 441 14.03 12.92 0.02
C ASP A 441 12.66 12.36 -0.43
N THR A 442 11.56 12.92 0.10
CA THR A 442 10.21 12.64 -0.41
C THR A 442 9.94 13.51 -1.63
N VAL A 443 9.58 12.89 -2.76
CA VAL A 443 9.19 13.59 -3.98
C VAL A 443 7.81 13.12 -4.43
N ALA A 444 6.87 14.05 -4.59
CA ALA A 444 5.57 13.77 -5.20
C ALA A 444 5.37 14.61 -6.46
N THR A 445 5.16 13.92 -7.58
CA THR A 445 5.11 14.56 -8.91
C THR A 445 3.95 14.06 -9.76
N GLY A 446 3.25 14.97 -10.43
CA GLY A 446 2.26 14.61 -11.44
C GLY A 446 1.00 13.95 -10.89
N ASN A 447 0.71 14.05 -9.59
CA ASN A 447 -0.45 13.42 -8.97
C ASN A 447 -1.70 14.26 -9.18
N THR A 448 -2.85 13.59 -9.34
CA THR A 448 -4.17 14.23 -9.39
C THR A 448 -4.94 13.86 -8.13
N VAL A 449 -5.26 14.85 -7.30
CA VAL A 449 -5.82 14.67 -5.96
C VAL A 449 -7.10 15.47 -5.80
N ARG A 450 -8.18 14.79 -5.40
CA ARG A 450 -9.49 15.41 -5.13
C ARG A 450 -10.09 14.88 -3.84
N LEU A 451 -9.87 15.60 -2.76
CA LEU A 451 -10.42 15.32 -1.44
C LEU A 451 -11.56 16.31 -1.17
N THR A 452 -12.79 15.83 -1.06
CA THR A 452 -13.98 16.69 -0.95
C THR A 452 -14.54 16.80 0.47
N GLY A 453 -13.98 16.07 1.43
CA GLY A 453 -14.36 16.16 2.83
C GLY A 453 -14.14 17.54 3.40
N ALA A 454 -15.07 18.00 4.24
CA ALA A 454 -15.04 19.34 4.83
C ALA A 454 -13.83 19.58 5.74
N LYS A 455 -13.15 18.51 6.17
CA LYS A 455 -11.93 18.56 6.98
C LYS A 455 -10.72 17.93 6.29
N SER A 456 -10.86 17.57 5.01
CA SER A 456 -9.76 17.00 4.25
C SER A 456 -8.70 18.06 3.96
N TYR A 457 -7.44 17.67 4.06
CA TYR A 457 -6.32 18.51 3.70
C TYR A 457 -5.36 17.81 2.73
N GLY A 458 -4.73 18.56 1.83
CA GLY A 458 -3.96 17.94 0.74
C GLY A 458 -2.69 17.25 1.23
N PHE A 459 -1.74 18.00 1.80
CA PHE A 459 -0.48 17.43 2.27
C PHE A 459 0.00 18.05 3.58
N GLY A 460 0.86 17.33 4.30
CA GLY A 460 1.45 17.77 5.56
C GLY A 460 2.95 17.52 5.63
N CYS A 461 3.68 18.48 6.20
CA CYS A 461 5.06 18.29 6.66
C CYS A 461 5.28 19.01 7.99
N TYR A 462 5.44 18.25 9.08
CA TYR A 462 5.51 18.80 10.45
C TYR A 462 6.89 18.65 11.09
N GLY A 463 7.29 19.60 11.95
CA GLY A 463 8.49 19.47 12.77
C GLY A 463 9.75 20.01 12.10
N ALA A 464 9.74 21.31 11.75
CA ALA A 464 10.87 22.02 11.14
C ALA A 464 11.31 21.44 9.77
N CYS A 465 10.34 21.30 8.87
CA CYS A 465 10.60 20.82 7.51
C CYS A 465 11.48 21.78 6.70
N THR A 466 12.19 21.19 5.75
CA THR A 466 13.07 21.88 4.78
C THR A 466 12.90 21.22 3.40
N PRO A 467 13.43 21.80 2.31
CA PRO A 467 13.48 21.15 1.00
C PRO A 467 14.10 19.76 0.97
N ALA A 468 14.88 19.37 1.98
CA ALA A 468 15.39 18.01 2.10
C ALA A 468 14.32 16.97 2.46
N HIS A 469 13.15 17.40 2.95
CA HIS A 469 12.07 16.53 3.40
C HIS A 469 11.01 16.33 2.33
N LEU A 470 10.60 17.42 1.64
CA LEU A 470 9.49 17.39 0.71
C LEU A 470 9.75 18.24 -0.54
N VAL A 471 9.54 17.62 -1.69
CA VAL A 471 9.46 18.26 -3.01
C VAL A 471 8.12 17.89 -3.65
N LEU A 472 7.33 18.91 -4.00
CA LEU A 472 6.08 18.77 -4.77
C LEU A 472 6.27 19.40 -6.15
N SER A 473 6.01 18.66 -7.23
CA SER A 473 6.01 19.25 -8.57
C SER A 473 4.86 18.80 -9.45
N ASP A 474 4.29 19.71 -10.23
CA ASP A 474 3.30 19.40 -11.28
C ASP A 474 2.09 18.59 -10.79
N ASN A 475 1.69 18.73 -9.52
CA ASN A 475 0.50 18.07 -8.97
C ASN A 475 -0.74 18.95 -9.14
N ASP A 476 -1.91 18.33 -9.31
CA ASP A 476 -3.21 18.98 -9.13
C ASP A 476 -3.80 18.52 -7.78
N ILE A 477 -3.82 19.42 -6.79
CA ILE A 477 -4.26 19.13 -5.43
C ILE A 477 -5.48 19.97 -5.08
N ARG A 478 -6.62 19.28 -4.92
CA ARG A 478 -7.84 19.84 -4.37
C ARG A 478 -8.16 19.22 -3.01
N ALA A 479 -8.36 20.08 -2.02
CA ALA A 479 -8.79 19.70 -0.67
C ALA A 479 -10.04 20.49 -0.28
N GLY A 480 -10.92 19.88 0.54
CA GLY A 480 -12.13 20.53 1.03
C GLY A 480 -11.87 21.55 2.14
N TRP A 481 -10.72 21.44 2.83
CA TRP A 481 -10.22 22.43 3.78
C TRP A 481 -8.91 23.06 3.28
N TYR A 482 -7.76 22.87 3.93
CA TYR A 482 -6.48 23.43 3.47
C TYR A 482 -5.74 22.52 2.49
N VAL A 483 -5.19 23.09 1.42
CA VAL A 483 -4.44 22.32 0.40
C VAL A 483 -3.13 21.75 0.94
N GLY A 484 -2.59 22.33 2.01
CA GLY A 484 -1.48 21.74 2.74
C GLY A 484 -1.00 22.58 3.90
N TRP A 485 -0.27 21.94 4.81
CA TRP A 485 0.33 22.56 5.98
C TRP A 485 1.80 22.15 6.10
N VAL A 486 2.70 23.14 6.19
CA VAL A 486 4.13 22.89 6.40
C VAL A 486 4.65 23.76 7.54
N ASP A 487 5.15 23.12 8.59
CA ASP A 487 5.89 23.77 9.67
C ASP A 487 7.37 23.88 9.28
N GLY A 488 7.69 24.87 8.45
CA GLY A 488 9.03 25.10 7.89
C GLY A 488 9.02 25.54 6.43
N THR A 489 9.92 24.97 5.63
CA THR A 489 10.03 25.22 4.18
C THR A 489 10.05 23.91 3.41
N PHE A 490 9.72 23.96 2.13
CA PHE A 490 9.73 22.81 1.22
C PHE A 490 9.89 23.31 -0.22
N THR A 491 10.11 22.42 -1.17
CA THR A 491 10.14 22.79 -2.60
C THR A 491 8.77 22.54 -3.22
N THR A 492 8.24 23.56 -3.89
CA THR A 492 7.02 23.47 -4.69
C THR A 492 7.22 24.16 -6.03
N THR A 493 6.75 23.55 -7.13
CA THR A 493 6.87 24.09 -8.50
C THR A 493 5.80 23.50 -9.42
N GLY A 494 5.15 24.33 -10.23
CA GLY A 494 4.19 23.89 -11.25
C GLY A 494 2.90 23.25 -10.71
N ASN A 495 2.64 23.32 -9.40
CA ASN A 495 1.46 22.70 -8.80
C ASN A 495 0.20 23.57 -8.99
N THR A 496 -0.96 22.93 -9.08
CA THR A 496 -2.26 23.60 -9.02
C THR A 496 -2.94 23.26 -7.70
N TYR A 497 -3.28 24.27 -6.91
CA TYR A 497 -3.90 24.12 -5.60
C TYR A 497 -5.34 24.63 -5.61
N ARG A 498 -6.27 23.86 -5.02
CA ARG A 498 -7.67 24.26 -4.81
C ARG A 498 -8.13 24.02 -3.37
N GLY A 499 -8.43 25.08 -2.65
CA GLY A 499 -8.74 25.09 -1.22
C GLY A 499 -7.88 26.11 -0.44
N GLU A 500 -7.95 26.10 0.88
CA GLU A 500 -7.30 27.10 1.73
C GLU A 500 -5.77 26.97 1.73
N LEU A 501 -5.04 28.07 1.50
CA LEU A 501 -3.58 28.09 1.33
C LEU A 501 -2.86 28.68 2.55
N TRP A 502 -1.93 27.94 3.14
CA TRP A 502 -1.19 28.32 4.35
C TRP A 502 0.34 28.34 4.18
N PHE A 503 0.81 28.43 2.94
CA PHE A 503 2.23 28.45 2.60
C PHE A 503 2.49 29.33 1.37
N PRO A 504 3.72 29.85 1.18
CA PRO A 504 4.06 30.60 -0.01
C PRO A 504 4.11 29.69 -1.24
N LEU A 505 3.55 30.16 -2.35
CA LEU A 505 3.63 29.48 -3.64
C LEU A 505 5.05 29.54 -4.21
N GLY A 506 5.44 28.48 -4.91
CA GLY A 506 6.68 28.39 -5.67
C GLY A 506 6.53 28.79 -7.13
N SER A 507 7.60 28.56 -7.90
CA SER A 507 7.65 28.93 -9.31
C SER A 507 6.63 28.13 -10.13
N GLY A 508 5.77 28.82 -10.89
CA GLY A 508 4.77 28.18 -11.73
C GLY A 508 3.60 27.56 -10.98
N ASP A 509 3.55 27.63 -9.65
CA ASP A 509 2.39 27.21 -8.90
C ASP A 509 1.20 28.15 -9.18
N SER A 510 -0.01 27.58 -9.17
CA SER A 510 -1.27 28.31 -9.26
C SER A 510 -2.18 27.93 -8.10
N TRP A 511 -3.00 28.88 -7.67
CA TRP A 511 -3.94 28.69 -6.57
C TRP A 511 -5.31 29.23 -6.94
N LEU A 512 -6.33 28.44 -6.65
CA LEU A 512 -7.74 28.80 -6.76
C LEU A 512 -8.38 28.60 -5.38
N PRO A 513 -8.82 29.67 -4.70
CA PRO A 513 -9.37 29.59 -3.35
C PRO A 513 -10.63 28.71 -3.25
#